data_AF-A0A7S2ADC4-F1
#
_entry.id   AF-A0A7S2ADC4-F1
#
_cell.length_a   1.000
_cell.length_b   1.000
_cell.length_c   1.000
_cell.angle_alpha   90.00
_cell.angle_beta   90.00
_cell.angle_gamma   90.00
#
_symmetry.space_group_name_H-M   'P 1'
#
loop_
_entity.id
_entity.type
_entity.pdbx_description
1 polymer ?
#
loop_
_entity_poly.entity_id
_entity_poly.type
_entity_poly.pdbx_seq_one_letter_code
_entity_poly.pdbx_strand_id
1 'polypeptide(L)'
;LENAFKVYVYDVADYPELQNLTAGPSFCKDNQWGFEVTLHYYFLACDCRTDDPEEADFFFVPQYTAAHINVKTFEEEQSNELFRSLIPKLKHFKRSGGRDHLFVSGGGFA
;
A
#
# COMPACT_ATOMS: atom_id res chain seq x y z
N LEU A 1 0.74 -17.93 -19.45
CA LEU A 1 2.01 -17.19 -19.31
C LEU A 1 2.79 -17.88 -18.21
N GLU A 2 3.83 -18.64 -18.55
CA GLU A 2 4.51 -19.56 -17.62
C GLU A 2 5.39 -18.88 -16.55
N ASN A 3 5.35 -17.55 -16.39
CA ASN A 3 6.04 -16.83 -15.31
C ASN A 3 5.28 -15.53 -14.99
N ALA A 4 4.11 -15.63 -14.37
CA ALA A 4 3.44 -14.46 -13.79
C ALA A 4 4.04 -14.17 -12.42
N PHE A 5 4.45 -12.91 -12.19
CA PHE A 5 4.99 -12.51 -10.89
C PHE A 5 3.94 -12.67 -9.79
N LYS A 6 4.42 -12.87 -8.56
CA LYS A 6 3.60 -13.03 -7.36
C LYS A 6 3.73 -11.83 -6.43
N VAL A 7 2.59 -11.35 -5.93
CA VAL A 7 2.51 -10.22 -5.01
C VAL A 7 1.89 -10.65 -3.70
N TYR A 8 2.63 -10.48 -2.61
CA TYR A 8 2.07 -10.54 -1.27
C TYR A 8 1.50 -9.18 -0.90
N VAL A 9 0.27 -9.13 -0.39
CA VAL A 9 -0.37 -7.90 0.09
C VAL A 9 -0.35 -7.91 1.61
N TYR A 10 0.26 -6.89 2.22
CA TYR A 10 0.16 -6.75 3.68
C TYR A 10 -1.29 -6.52 4.09
N ASP A 11 -1.78 -7.35 5.01
CA ASP A 11 -3.11 -7.17 5.58
C ASP A 11 -3.15 -5.89 6.40
N VAL A 12 -4.08 -5.00 6.06
CA VAL A 12 -4.32 -3.74 6.78
C VAL A 12 -4.68 -4.01 8.25
N ALA A 13 -5.38 -5.10 8.55
CA ALA A 13 -5.81 -5.42 9.91
C ALA A 13 -4.64 -5.69 10.86
N ASP A 14 -3.50 -6.15 10.35
CA ASP A 14 -2.30 -6.49 11.13
C ASP A 14 -1.52 -5.26 11.63
N TYR A 15 -1.75 -4.08 11.05
CA TYR A 15 -0.92 -2.89 11.28
C TYR A 15 -1.80 -1.65 11.52
N PRO A 16 -1.82 -1.09 12.74
CA PRO A 16 -2.56 0.14 13.03
C PRO A 16 -2.19 1.31 12.11
N GLU A 17 -0.94 1.40 11.68
CA GLU A 17 -0.50 2.42 10.73
C GLU A 17 -1.16 2.25 9.36
N LEU A 18 -1.29 1.01 8.87
CA LEU A 18 -2.00 0.75 7.61
C LEU A 18 -3.49 1.02 7.77
N GLN A 19 -4.09 0.70 8.92
CA GLN A 19 -5.49 1.03 9.19
C GLN A 19 -5.72 2.54 9.08
N ASN A 20 -4.82 3.36 9.64
CA ASN A 20 -4.90 4.81 9.54
C ASN A 20 -4.66 5.31 8.11
N LEU A 21 -3.63 4.80 7.44
CA LEU A 21 -3.27 5.18 6.06
C LEU A 21 -4.27 4.71 5.01
N THR A 22 -5.17 3.79 5.36
CA THR A 22 -6.19 3.27 4.44
C THR A 22 -7.62 3.60 4.88
N ALA A 23 -7.79 4.36 5.96
CA ALA A 23 -9.09 4.78 6.45
C ALA A 23 -9.77 5.78 5.48
N GLY A 24 -11.08 5.65 5.29
CA GLY A 24 -11.85 6.56 4.44
C GLY A 24 -11.78 6.35 2.92
N PRO A 25 -11.67 5.11 2.39
CA PRO A 25 -11.55 4.88 0.94
C PRO A 25 -12.73 5.39 0.11
N SER A 26 -13.90 5.60 0.73
CA SER A 26 -15.12 6.01 0.06
C SER A 26 -15.04 7.39 -0.60
N PHE A 27 -14.21 8.32 -0.12
CA PHE A 27 -14.10 9.66 -0.72
C PHE A 27 -13.03 9.75 -1.84
N CYS A 28 -12.10 8.79 -1.91
CA CYS A 28 -10.98 8.87 -2.85
C CYS A 28 -11.10 8.00 -4.09
N LYS A 29 -11.97 6.98 -4.10
CA LYS A 29 -12.09 6.07 -5.25
C LYS A 29 -12.49 6.76 -6.58
N ASP A 30 -13.21 7.88 -6.51
CA ASP A 30 -13.87 8.50 -7.67
C ASP A 30 -13.08 9.67 -8.31
N ASN A 31 -11.86 9.95 -7.86
CA ASN A 31 -11.00 11.04 -8.39
C ASN A 31 -9.60 10.54 -8.78
N GLN A 32 -8.75 11.41 -9.34
CA GLN A 32 -7.37 11.08 -9.74
C GLN A 32 -6.51 10.46 -8.61
N TRP A 33 -6.91 10.68 -7.35
CA TRP A 33 -6.27 10.14 -6.15
C TRP A 33 -6.76 8.76 -5.73
N GLY A 34 -7.69 8.17 -6.48
CA GLY A 34 -8.22 6.81 -6.26
C GLY A 34 -7.34 5.70 -6.80
N PHE A 35 -6.23 6.04 -7.47
CA PHE A 35 -5.32 5.05 -8.03
C PHE A 35 -4.75 4.09 -6.96
N GLU A 36 -4.34 4.61 -5.81
CA GLU A 36 -3.80 3.81 -4.69
C GLU A 36 -4.85 2.80 -4.18
N VAL A 37 -6.10 3.25 -4.05
CA VAL A 37 -7.26 2.43 -3.65
C VAL A 37 -7.56 1.36 -4.69
N THR A 38 -7.59 1.75 -5.97
CA THR A 38 -7.88 0.85 -7.10
C THR A 38 -6.80 -0.21 -7.24
N LEU A 39 -5.53 0.16 -7.10
CA LEU A 39 -4.40 -0.77 -7.16
C LEU A 39 -4.44 -1.76 -6.00
N HIS A 40 -4.80 -1.31 -4.79
CA HIS A 40 -5.01 -2.20 -3.66
C HIS A 40 -6.10 -3.23 -3.95
N TYR A 41 -7.30 -2.80 -4.39
CA TYR A 41 -8.36 -3.73 -4.75
C TYR A 41 -8.00 -4.65 -5.91
N TYR A 42 -7.25 -4.15 -6.89
CA TYR A 42 -6.73 -4.96 -7.98
C TYR A 42 -5.82 -6.07 -7.46
N PHE A 43 -4.83 -5.78 -6.63
CA PHE A 43 -3.96 -6.81 -6.07
C PHE A 43 -4.71 -7.76 -5.14
N LEU A 44 -5.74 -7.32 -4.42
CA LEU A 44 -6.57 -8.22 -3.62
C LEU A 44 -7.34 -9.23 -4.48
N ALA A 45 -7.69 -8.89 -5.72
CA ALA A 45 -8.49 -9.71 -6.64
C ALA A 45 -7.68 -10.39 -7.77
N CYS A 46 -6.41 -10.03 -7.95
CA CYS A 46 -5.55 -10.54 -9.02
C CYS A 46 -5.10 -11.99 -8.76
N ASP A 47 -5.05 -12.82 -9.80
CA ASP A 47 -4.46 -14.18 -9.75
C ASP A 47 -2.95 -14.18 -9.41
N CYS A 48 -2.31 -13.01 -9.57
CA CYS A 48 -0.94 -12.76 -9.17
C CYS A 48 -0.77 -12.63 -7.65
N ARG A 49 -1.84 -12.49 -6.88
CA ARG A 49 -1.76 -12.45 -5.42
C ARG A 49 -1.29 -13.79 -4.87
N THR A 50 -0.45 -13.75 -3.85
CA THR A 50 -0.12 -14.90 -3.01
C THR A 50 -0.30 -14.55 -1.54
N ASP A 51 -0.75 -15.51 -0.74
CA ASP A 51 -0.73 -15.42 0.72
C ASP A 51 0.53 -16.08 1.32
N ASP A 52 1.37 -16.72 0.48
CA ASP A 52 2.68 -17.25 0.88
C ASP A 52 3.78 -16.20 0.61
N PRO A 53 4.41 -15.62 1.65
CA PRO A 53 5.47 -14.65 1.48
C PRO A 53 6.75 -15.22 0.86
N GLU A 54 6.97 -16.54 0.89
CA GLU A 54 8.16 -17.17 0.29
C GLU A 54 8.05 -17.27 -1.23
N GLU A 55 6.83 -17.38 -1.77
CA GLU A 55 6.54 -17.36 -3.21
C GLU A 55 6.48 -15.95 -3.79
N ALA A 56 6.49 -14.91 -2.95
CA ALA A 56 6.31 -13.54 -3.39
C ALA A 56 7.59 -12.94 -4.02
N ASP A 57 7.41 -12.39 -5.22
CA ASP A 57 8.41 -11.55 -5.90
C ASP A 57 8.37 -10.11 -5.37
N PHE A 58 7.18 -9.63 -5.00
CA PHE A 58 6.95 -8.29 -4.48
C PHE A 58 6.01 -8.29 -3.27
N PHE A 59 6.19 -7.30 -2.41
CA PHE A 59 5.33 -7.04 -1.26
C PHE A 59 4.64 -5.68 -1.43
N PHE A 60 3.35 -5.70 -1.71
CA PHE A 60 2.56 -4.47 -1.79
C PHE A 60 2.17 -4.01 -0.38
N VAL A 61 2.43 -2.73 -0.08
CA VAL A 61 2.09 -2.09 1.19
C VAL A 61 0.93 -1.12 0.96
N PRO A 62 -0.32 -1.48 1.34
CA PRO A 62 -1.49 -0.65 1.06
C PRO A 62 -1.47 0.68 1.82
N GLN A 63 -1.60 1.80 1.12
CA GLN A 63 -1.58 3.13 1.72
C GLN A 63 -2.30 4.11 0.79
N TYR A 64 -3.05 5.07 1.31
CA TYR A 64 -3.83 6.07 0.56
C TYR A 64 -3.37 7.51 0.86
N THR A 65 -2.06 7.72 1.00
CA THR A 65 -1.47 8.98 1.44
C THR A 65 -1.76 10.13 0.47
N ALA A 66 -1.66 9.91 -0.85
CA ALA A 66 -1.94 10.98 -1.81
C ALA A 66 -3.39 11.44 -1.69
N ALA A 67 -4.29 10.49 -1.53
CA ALA A 67 -5.70 10.70 -1.21
C ALA A 67 -5.88 11.55 0.06
N HIS A 68 -5.27 11.13 1.17
CA HIS A 68 -5.38 11.82 2.45
C HIS A 68 -4.85 13.26 2.45
N ILE A 69 -3.70 13.49 1.81
CA ILE A 69 -3.08 14.83 1.69
C ILE A 69 -3.98 15.74 0.86
N ASN A 70 -4.52 15.27 -0.26
CA ASN A 70 -5.34 16.10 -1.14
C ASN A 70 -6.66 16.54 -0.50
N VAL A 71 -7.29 15.70 0.32
CA VAL A 71 -8.50 16.06 1.06
C VAL A 71 -8.22 16.66 2.44
N LYS A 72 -6.95 16.89 2.79
CA LYS A 72 -6.50 17.51 4.05
C LYS A 72 -6.95 16.75 5.30
N THR A 73 -6.92 15.42 5.23
CA THR A 73 -7.15 14.54 6.40
C THR A 73 -5.86 14.12 7.09
N PHE A 74 -4.75 14.14 6.34
CA PHE A 74 -3.40 14.11 6.87
C PHE A 74 -2.56 15.22 6.26
N GLU A 75 -1.63 15.75 7.05
CA GLU A 75 -0.48 16.47 6.56
C GLU A 75 0.65 15.48 6.16
N GLU A 76 1.59 15.93 5.34
CA GLU A 76 2.72 15.11 4.90
C GLU A 76 3.52 14.55 6.08
N GLU A 77 3.77 15.36 7.11
CA GLU A 77 4.55 14.92 8.27
C GLU A 77 3.85 13.82 9.07
N GLN A 78 2.52 13.87 9.21
CA GLN A 78 1.76 12.81 9.87
C GLN A 78 1.87 11.49 9.11
N SER A 79 1.84 11.55 7.77
CA SER A 79 2.03 10.38 6.91
C SER A 79 3.45 9.83 7.05
N ASN A 80 4.46 10.71 7.09
CA ASN A 80 5.86 10.34 7.31
C ASN A 80 6.07 9.65 8.66
N GLU A 81 5.45 10.15 9.73
CA GLU A 81 5.50 9.53 11.07
C GLU A 81 4.91 8.11 11.05
N LEU A 82 3.77 7.91 10.38
CA LEU A 82 3.18 6.59 10.22
C LEU A 82 4.11 5.64 9.46
N PHE A 83 4.74 6.07 8.36
CA PHE A 83 5.71 5.24 7.64
C PHE A 83 6.96 4.91 8.47
N ARG A 84 7.51 5.88 9.21
CA ARG A 84 8.66 5.64 10.10
C ARG A 84 8.34 4.62 11.19
N SER A 85 7.11 4.63 11.71
CA SER A 85 6.64 3.65 12.69
C SER A 85 6.35 2.28 12.07
N LEU A 86 5.79 2.24 10.86
CA LEU A 86 5.36 1.03 10.15
C LEU A 86 6.54 0.20 9.64
N ILE A 87 7.51 0.82 8.95
CA ILE A 87 8.57 0.09 8.22
C ILE A 87 9.31 -0.93 9.11
N PRO A 88 9.73 -0.61 10.34
CA PRO A 88 10.38 -1.58 11.22
C PRO A 88 9.49 -2.75 11.66
N LYS A 89 8.17 -2.61 11.57
CA LYS A 89 7.17 -3.61 12.00
C LYS A 89 6.75 -4.57 10.88
N LEU A 90 6.95 -4.19 9.62
CA LEU A 90 6.62 -5.02 8.46
C LEU A 90 7.44 -6.33 8.47
N LYS A 91 6.76 -7.46 8.72
CA LYS A 91 7.36 -8.78 8.98
C LYS A 91 8.45 -9.18 7.97
N HIS A 92 8.22 -8.93 6.68
CA HIS A 92 9.12 -9.32 5.58
C HIS A 92 10.07 -8.22 5.07
N PHE A 93 10.02 -7.00 5.62
CA PHE A 93 10.78 -5.85 5.09
C PHE A 93 12.30 -6.07 5.08
N LYS A 94 12.83 -6.72 6.12
CA LYS A 94 14.28 -6.96 6.25
C LYS A 94 14.82 -8.04 5.31
N ARG A 95 13.97 -8.85 4.66
CA ARG A 95 14.38 -9.93 3.72
C ARG A 95 15.25 -9.39 2.61
N SER A 96 14.83 -8.28 2.00
CA SER A 96 15.51 -7.64 0.87
C SER A 96 16.11 -6.28 1.22
N GLY A 97 15.88 -5.79 2.45
CA GLY A 97 16.09 -4.40 2.84
C GLY A 97 15.07 -3.44 2.21
N GLY A 98 13.85 -3.90 1.92
CA GLY A 98 12.77 -3.12 1.34
C GLY A 98 12.81 -3.00 -0.19
N ARG A 99 13.73 -3.68 -0.88
CA ARG A 99 13.90 -3.56 -2.36
C ARG A 99 12.79 -4.25 -3.15
N ASP A 100 12.07 -5.18 -2.53
CA ASP A 100 10.92 -5.89 -3.09
C ASP A 100 9.58 -5.29 -2.58
N HIS A 101 9.60 -4.21 -1.80
CA HIS A 101 8.40 -3.55 -1.29
C HIS A 101 7.90 -2.46 -2.23
N LEU A 102 6.64 -2.56 -2.63
CA LEU A 102 5.98 -1.60 -3.49
C LEU A 102 5.23 -0.58 -2.63
N PHE A 103 5.79 0.63 -2.56
CA PHE A 103 5.13 1.83 -2.05
C PHE A 103 4.72 2.69 -3.24
N VAL A 104 3.42 2.84 -3.47
CA VAL A 104 2.89 3.48 -4.68
C VAL A 104 2.13 4.73 -4.29
N SER A 105 2.57 5.90 -4.77
CA SER A 105 1.88 7.17 -4.57
C SER A 105 1.34 7.72 -5.89
N GLY A 106 0.07 8.15 -5.89
CA GLY A 106 -0.56 8.79 -7.03
C GLY A 106 -0.15 10.26 -7.14
N GLY A 107 0.41 10.66 -8.28
CA GLY A 107 0.71 12.06 -8.61
C GLY A 107 -0.13 12.53 -9.80
N GLY A 108 -0.44 13.83 -9.86
CA GLY A 108 -1.20 14.43 -10.95
C GLY A 108 -1.19 15.96 -10.85
N PHE A 109 -1.27 16.64 -12.00
CA PHE A 109 -1.51 18.08 -12.06
C PHE A 109 -3.02 18.30 -12.16
N ALA A 110 -3.57 19.13 -11.27
CA ALA A 110 -4.93 19.64 -11.39
C ALA A 110 -4.97 20.82 -12.38
#